data_AF-A0A8J3LHV7-F1
#
_entry.id   AF-A0A8J3LHV7-F1
#
_cell.length_a   1.000
_cell.length_b   1.000
_cell.length_c   1.000
_cell.angle_alpha   90.00
_cell.angle_beta   90.00
_cell.angle_gamma   90.00
#
_symmetry.space_group_name_H-M   'P 1'
#
loop_
_entity.id
_entity.type
_entity.pdbx_description
1 polymer ?
#
loop_
_entity_poly.entity_id
_entity_poly.type
_entity_poly.pdbx_seq_one_letter_code
_entity_poly.pdbx_strand_id
1 'polypeptide(L)'
;MVDMPIHPCQHRDMTEDELRDLIAAYDAAGAQLDAADAERLRVRDEGLRRARNEGMRQVDIVKITGYSKETVRKALNPQVREAVNEAKRDRRASR
;
A
#
# COMPACT_ATOMS: atom_id res chain seq x y z
N MET A 1 7.73 2.88 53.95
CA MET A 1 8.87 2.93 53.01
C MET A 1 8.72 1.69 52.15
N VAL A 2 8.35 1.85 50.88
CA VAL A 2 8.13 0.72 49.96
C VAL A 2 9.27 0.79 48.95
N ASP A 3 10.26 -0.09 49.11
CA ASP A 3 11.35 -0.28 48.15
C ASP A 3 10.75 -0.81 46.84
N MET A 4 10.72 0.05 45.82
CA MET A 4 10.37 -0.33 44.44
C MET A 4 11.63 -0.93 43.78
N PRO A 5 11.58 -2.19 43.29
CA PRO A 5 12.70 -2.76 42.58
C PRO A 5 12.87 -2.02 41.24
N ILE A 6 13.94 -1.21 41.17
CA ILE A 6 14.43 -0.62 39.93
C ILE A 6 14.83 -1.81 39.05
N HIS A 7 13.97 -2.15 38.08
CA HIS A 7 14.33 -3.12 37.06
C HIS A 7 15.45 -2.46 36.24
N PRO A 8 16.67 -3.03 36.21
CA PRO A 8 17.68 -2.52 35.32
C PRO A 8 17.14 -2.70 33.90
N CYS A 9 16.84 -1.59 33.22
CA CYS A 9 16.65 -1.59 31.79
C CYS A 9 17.95 -2.12 31.19
N GLN A 10 17.99 -3.41 30.88
CA GLN A 10 19.12 -4.02 30.18
C GLN A 10 19.12 -3.42 28.78
N HIS A 11 19.90 -2.35 28.60
CA HIS A 11 20.25 -1.86 27.27
C HIS A 11 21.25 -2.87 26.71
N ARG A 12 20.73 -3.94 26.11
CA ARG A 12 21.54 -4.85 25.31
C ARG A 12 21.73 -4.16 23.96
N ASP A 13 22.96 -3.80 23.65
CA ASP A 13 23.30 -3.33 22.31
C ASP A 13 23.02 -4.46 21.32
N MET A 14 22.19 -4.16 20.32
CA MET A 14 21.81 -5.11 19.27
C MET A 14 23.05 -5.52 18.50
N THR A 15 23.23 -6.83 18.28
CA THR A 15 24.37 -7.30 17.48
C THR A 15 24.16 -6.97 16.00
N GLU A 16 25.24 -6.98 15.22
CA GLU A 16 25.17 -6.73 13.77
C GLU A 16 24.26 -7.75 13.05
N ASP A 17 24.28 -9.01 13.49
CA ASP A 17 23.44 -10.07 12.92
C ASP A 17 21.97 -9.91 13.34
N GLU A 18 21.70 -9.54 14.60
CA GLU A 18 20.33 -9.23 15.04
C GLU A 18 19.75 -8.04 14.27
N LEU A 19 20.58 -7.04 13.93
CA LEU A 19 20.15 -5.92 13.10
C LEU A 19 19.89 -6.33 11.65
N ARG A 20 20.71 -7.20 11.06
CA ARG A 20 20.48 -7.75 9.72
C ARG A 20 19.17 -8.54 9.66
N ASP A 21 18.93 -9.40 10.65
CA ASP A 21 17.70 -10.19 10.73
C ASP A 21 16.47 -9.30 10.89
N LEU A 22 16.56 -8.22 11.67
CA LEU A 22 15.50 -7.23 11.81
C LEU A 22 15.17 -6.55 10.47
N ILE A 23 16.19 -6.10 9.73
CA ILE A 23 15.98 -5.46 8.43
C ILE A 23 15.38 -6.46 7.42
N ALA A 24 15.86 -7.70 7.40
CA ALA A 24 15.29 -8.74 6.55
C ALA A 24 13.81 -9.02 6.89
N ALA A 25 13.46 -9.06 8.18
CA ALA A 25 12.08 -9.22 8.62
C ALA A 25 11.21 -8.01 8.26
N TYR A 26 11.75 -6.79 8.38
CA TYR A 26 11.08 -5.56 7.99
C TYR A 26 10.79 -5.54 6.48
N ASP A 27 11.77 -5.87 5.65
CA ASP A 27 11.62 -5.92 4.20
C ASP A 27 10.60 -6.98 3.77
N ALA A 28 10.62 -8.15 4.43
CA ALA A 28 9.62 -9.19 4.20
C ALA A 28 8.20 -8.73 4.57
N ALA A 29 8.03 -8.02 5.69
CA ALA A 29 6.75 -7.42 6.08
C ALA A 29 6.31 -6.34 5.07
N GLY A 30 7.24 -5.51 4.58
CA GLY A 30 6.99 -4.54 3.52
C GLY A 30 6.46 -5.20 2.25
N ALA A 31 7.09 -6.29 1.81
CA ALA A 31 6.66 -7.03 0.63
C ALA A 31 5.25 -7.63 0.78
N GLN A 32 4.90 -8.09 1.99
CA GLN A 32 3.55 -8.58 2.30
C GLN A 32 2.50 -7.46 2.24
N LEU A 33 2.82 -6.29 2.77
CA LEU A 33 1.95 -5.12 2.73
C LEU A 33 1.73 -4.64 1.28
N ASP A 34 2.81 -4.59 0.47
CA ASP A 34 2.73 -4.23 -0.94
C ASP A 34 1.81 -5.19 -1.72
N ALA A 35 1.89 -6.50 -1.44
CA ALA A 35 1.01 -7.50 -2.04
C ALA A 35 -0.45 -7.32 -1.60
N ALA A 36 -0.70 -7.04 -0.32
CA ALA A 36 -2.04 -6.79 0.20
C ALA A 36 -2.67 -5.53 -0.41
N ASP A 37 -1.88 -4.46 -0.57
CA ASP A 37 -2.34 -3.24 -1.22
C ASP A 37 -2.63 -3.45 -2.71
N ALA A 38 -1.81 -4.23 -3.40
CA ALA A 38 -2.07 -4.61 -4.79
C ALA A 38 -3.41 -5.34 -4.93
N GLU A 39 -3.68 -6.31 -4.04
CA GLU A 39 -4.94 -7.06 -4.05
C GLU A 39 -6.14 -6.17 -3.71
N ARG A 40 -6.02 -5.33 -2.68
CA ARG A 40 -7.07 -4.36 -2.32
C ARG A 40 -7.43 -3.45 -3.50
N LEU A 41 -6.43 -3.00 -4.26
CA LEU A 41 -6.64 -2.17 -5.44
C LEU A 41 -7.29 -2.96 -6.58
N ARG A 42 -6.93 -4.24 -6.77
CA ARG A 42 -7.55 -5.14 -7.75
C ARG A 42 -9.04 -5.31 -7.47
N VAL A 43 -9.39 -5.70 -6.23
CA VAL A 43 -10.78 -5.92 -5.81
C VAL A 43 -11.63 -4.64 -5.98
N ARG A 44 -11.09 -3.49 -5.55
CA ARG A 44 -11.75 -2.20 -5.76
C ARG A 44 -12.00 -1.92 -7.24
N ASP A 45 -10.96 -2.01 -8.06
CA ASP A 45 -11.03 -1.62 -9.46
C ASP A 45 -11.98 -2.54 -10.25
N GLU A 46 -12.00 -3.84 -9.93
CA GLU A 46 -12.96 -4.80 -10.48
C GLU A 46 -14.41 -4.44 -10.12
N GLY A 47 -14.69 -4.12 -8.84
CA GLY A 47 -16.01 -3.68 -8.40
C GLY A 47 -16.48 -2.40 -9.11
N LEU A 48 -15.57 -1.43 -9.29
CA LEU A 48 -15.88 -0.18 -10.01
C LEU A 48 -16.16 -0.42 -11.50
N ARG A 49 -15.41 -1.32 -12.16
CA ARG A 49 -15.66 -1.72 -13.55
C ARG A 49 -16.99 -2.43 -13.70
N ARG A 50 -17.31 -3.35 -12.78
CA ARG A 50 -18.59 -4.05 -12.76
C ARG A 50 -19.76 -3.07 -12.66
N ALA A 51 -19.72 -2.13 -11.71
CA ALA A 51 -20.74 -1.09 -11.58
C ALA A 51 -20.90 -0.26 -12.87
N ARG A 52 -19.79 0.05 -13.55
CA ARG A 52 -19.82 0.75 -14.83
C ARG A 52 -20.46 -0.09 -15.94
N ASN A 53 -20.17 -1.39 -15.99
CA ASN A 53 -20.74 -2.33 -16.96
C ASN A 53 -22.23 -2.58 -16.73
N GLU A 54 -22.69 -2.51 -15.48
CA GLU A 54 -24.11 -2.57 -15.09
C GLU A 54 -24.87 -1.25 -15.39
N GLY A 55 -24.18 -0.26 -15.98
CA GLY A 55 -24.80 0.96 -16.51
C GLY A 55 -24.64 2.20 -15.63
N MET A 56 -23.98 2.10 -14.45
CA MET A 56 -23.78 3.27 -13.60
C MET A 56 -22.90 4.33 -14.28
N ARG A 57 -23.23 5.61 -14.10
CA ARG A 57 -22.39 6.71 -14.58
C ARG A 57 -21.21 6.90 -13.65
N GLN A 58 -20.06 7.30 -14.21
CA GLN A 58 -18.86 7.60 -13.43
C GLN A 58 -19.13 8.64 -12.32
N VAL A 59 -19.98 9.63 -12.59
CA VAL A 59 -20.36 10.67 -11.62
C VAL A 59 -21.12 10.09 -10.41
N ASP A 60 -21.93 9.06 -10.63
CA ASP A 60 -22.72 8.42 -9.55
C ASP A 60 -21.81 7.53 -8.72
N ILE A 61 -20.91 6.79 -9.39
CA ILE A 61 -19.87 6.00 -8.72
C ILE A 61 -19.01 6.88 -7.80
N VAL A 62 -18.57 8.06 -8.28
CA VAL A 62 -17.81 9.03 -7.47
C VAL A 62 -18.60 9.49 -6.24
N LYS A 63 -19.88 9.83 -6.41
CA LYS A 63 -20.74 10.30 -5.32
C LYS A 63 -20.98 9.22 -4.26
N ILE A 64 -21.24 7.99 -4.69
CA ILE A 64 -21.54 6.87 -3.79
C ILE A 64 -20.29 6.43 -3.02
N THR A 65 -19.15 6.33 -3.70
CA THR A 65 -17.92 5.78 -3.11
C THR A 65 -17.08 6.82 -2.37
N GLY A 66 -17.30 8.11 -2.62
CA GLY A 66 -16.45 9.20 -2.09
C GLY A 66 -15.05 9.24 -2.69
N TYR A 67 -14.71 8.36 -3.63
CA TYR A 67 -13.41 8.39 -4.30
C TYR A 67 -13.28 9.60 -5.22
N SER A 68 -12.05 10.09 -5.36
CA SER A 68 -11.79 11.15 -6.33
C SER A 68 -12.10 10.70 -7.75
N LYS A 69 -12.54 11.64 -8.59
CA LYS A 69 -12.81 11.41 -10.02
C LYS A 69 -11.63 10.73 -10.72
N GLU A 70 -10.41 11.14 -10.37
CA GLU A 70 -9.18 10.58 -10.92
C GLU A 70 -8.94 9.12 -10.49
N THR A 71 -9.28 8.77 -9.25
CA THR A 71 -9.20 7.39 -8.76
C THR A 71 -10.15 6.49 -9.55
N VAL A 72 -11.41 6.92 -9.71
CA VAL A 72 -12.39 6.17 -10.49
C VAL A 72 -11.97 6.08 -11.97
N ARG A 73 -11.43 7.17 -12.55
CA ARG A 73 -10.92 7.15 -13.93
C ARG A 73 -9.81 6.13 -14.13
N LYS A 74 -8.85 6.04 -13.21
CA LYS A 74 -7.75 5.05 -13.26
C LYS A 74 -8.25 3.62 -13.06
N ALA A 75 -9.24 3.42 -12.19
CA ALA A 75 -9.83 2.12 -11.95
C ALA A 75 -10.53 1.57 -13.22
N LEU A 76 -11.29 2.44 -13.90
CA LEU A 76 -12.04 2.08 -15.10
C LEU A 76 -11.15 1.87 -16.34
N ASN A 77 -9.98 2.53 -16.41
CA ASN A 77 -9.07 2.45 -17.55
C ASN A 77 -7.71 1.82 -17.15
N PRO A 78 -7.55 0.48 -17.26
CA PRO A 78 -6.31 -0.19 -16.89
C PRO A 78 -5.09 0.30 -17.68
N GLN A 79 -5.26 0.65 -18.95
CA GLN A 79 -4.21 1.22 -19.81
C GLN A 79 -3.63 2.53 -19.26
N VAL A 80 -4.47 3.38 -18.66
CA VAL A 80 -4.03 4.63 -18.03
C VAL A 80 -3.17 4.34 -16.79
N ARG A 81 -3.46 3.24 -16.09
CA ARG A 81 -2.71 2.85 -14.90
C ARG A 81 -1.33 2.29 -15.27
N GLU A 82 -1.24 1.49 -16.32
CA GLU A 82 0.02 0.98 -16.87
C GLU A 82 0.93 2.11 -17.32
N ALA A 83 0.42 3.07 -18.11
CA ALA A 83 1.20 4.24 -18.54
C ALA A 83 1.72 5.09 -17.37
N VAL A 84 0.94 5.23 -16.29
CA VAL A 84 1.39 5.95 -15.07
C VAL A 84 2.45 5.15 -14.32
N ASN A 85 2.33 3.82 -14.27
CA ASN A 85 3.32 2.96 -13.61
C ASN A 85 4.64 2.93 -14.38
N GLU A 86 4.58 2.87 -15.71
CA GLU A 86 5.73 2.96 -16.60
C GLU A 86 6.45 4.30 -16.42
N ALA A 87 5.72 5.43 -16.49
CA ALA A 87 6.31 6.75 -16.26
C ALA A 87 6.94 6.91 -14.86
N LYS A 88 6.44 6.19 -13.84
CA LYS A 88 7.07 6.15 -12.50
C LYS A 88 8.35 5.32 -12.49
N ARG A 89 8.39 4.20 -13.22
CA ARG A 89 9.59 3.36 -13.36
C ARG A 89 10.70 4.14 -14.06
N ASP A 90 10.37 4.84 -15.15
CA ASP A 90 11.34 5.65 -15.90
C ASP A 90 11.94 6.77 -15.05
N ARG A 91 11.13 7.44 -14.23
CA ARG A 91 11.62 8.46 -13.28
C ARG A 91 12.50 7.90 -12.17
N ARG A 92 12.32 6.64 -11.79
CA ARG A 92 13.14 5.98 -10.77
C ARG A 92 14.44 5.45 -11.36
N ALA A 93 14.43 5.02 -12.62
CA ALA A 93 15.60 4.54 -13.34
C ALA A 93 16.53 5.68 -13.81
N SER A 94 15.98 6.89 -14.00
CA SER A 94 16.73 8.09 -14.41
C SER A 94 17.29 8.91 -13.24
N ARG A 95 17.17 8.41 -12.00
CA ARG A 95 17.55 9.11 -10.77
C ARG A 95 18.59 8.30 -10.02
#